data_AF-A0A0B6Z3I1-F1
#
_entry.id   AF-A0A0B6Z3I1-F1
#
_cell.length_a   1.000
_cell.length_b   1.000
_cell.length_c   1.000
_cell.angle_alpha   90.00
_cell.angle_beta   90.00
_cell.angle_gamma   90.00
#
_symmetry.space_group_name_H-M   'P 1'
#
loop_
_entity.id
_entity.type
_entity.pdbx_description
1 polymer ?
#
loop_
_entity_poly.entity_id
_entity_poly.type
_entity_poly.pdbx_seq_one_letter_code
_entity_poly.pdbx_strand_id
1 'polypeptide(L)'
;ERSIFWSTLISSSQTMTETELSSPTSTTSSSSSSDSSHRKTDDKASYKKSNKPMMEKKRRARINFCLTQLKSLVLQAMKKDNSQYSKLEKADILELTVRHLKNVQRHQVHSIDQHPDAVNKYRAGFNECANEVVKYLGESQG
;
A
#
# COMPACT_ATOMS: atom_id res chain seq x y z
N GLU A 1 -16.42 25.44 -14.30
CA GLU A 1 -17.51 24.61 -13.70
C GLU A 1 -17.11 23.16 -13.41
N ARG A 2 -16.58 22.39 -14.37
CA ARG A 2 -16.20 20.98 -14.14
C ARG A 2 -15.07 20.76 -13.13
N SER A 3 -14.07 21.65 -13.06
CA SER A 3 -12.96 21.54 -12.10
C SER A 3 -13.43 21.80 -10.66
N ILE A 4 -14.33 22.76 -10.46
CA ILE A 4 -14.97 23.02 -9.17
C ILE A 4 -15.83 21.83 -8.77
N PHE A 5 -16.63 21.27 -9.67
CA PHE A 5 -17.44 20.08 -9.39
C PHE A 5 -16.58 18.87 -9.01
N TRP A 6 -15.42 18.70 -9.65
CA TRP A 6 -14.46 17.64 -9.29
C TRP A 6 -13.79 17.90 -7.94
N SER A 7 -13.39 19.13 -7.63
CA SER A 7 -12.86 19.51 -6.32
C SER A 7 -13.91 19.38 -5.23
N THR A 8 -15.17 19.75 -5.48
CA THR A 8 -16.31 19.55 -4.57
C THR A 8 -16.62 18.07 -4.39
N LEU A 9 -16.59 17.22 -5.43
CA LEU A 9 -16.78 15.78 -5.24
C LEU A 9 -15.62 15.10 -4.49
N ILE A 10 -14.39 15.58 -4.70
CA ILE A 10 -13.21 15.13 -3.95
C ILE A 10 -13.28 15.62 -2.49
N SER A 11 -13.72 16.85 -2.25
CA SER A 11 -13.79 17.49 -0.93
C SER A 11 -15.01 17.05 -0.12
N SER A 12 -16.16 16.81 -0.76
CA SER A 12 -17.38 16.25 -0.14
C SER A 12 -17.22 14.78 0.27
N SER A 13 -16.11 14.13 -0.07
CA SER A 13 -15.80 12.78 0.45
C SER A 13 -15.03 12.80 1.77
N GLN A 14 -14.82 13.97 2.38
CA GLN A 14 -14.18 14.11 3.69
C GLN A 14 -15.16 14.64 4.74
N THR A 15 -16.09 13.79 5.18
CA THR A 15 -16.72 13.87 6.51
C THR A 15 -17.12 12.47 6.97
N MET A 16 -16.47 11.97 8.02
CA MET A 16 -17.07 11.41 9.23
C MET A 16 -16.04 10.57 10.00
N THR A 17 -15.52 11.18 11.06
CA THR A 17 -15.05 10.53 12.28
C THR A 17 -16.25 10.07 13.12
N GLU A 18 -16.08 8.93 13.80
CA GLU A 18 -16.80 8.34 14.96
C GLU A 18 -18.12 8.98 15.42
N THR A 19 -19.16 8.16 15.68
CA THR A 19 -19.65 7.71 17.01
C THR A 19 -21.03 7.02 16.85
N GLU A 20 -21.37 6.15 17.80
CA GLU A 20 -22.70 5.60 18.13
C GLU A 20 -23.16 4.27 17.49
N LEU A 21 -22.89 3.23 18.28
CA LEU A 21 -23.72 2.06 18.61
C LEU A 21 -25.24 2.32 18.52
N SER A 22 -25.96 1.41 17.84
CA SER A 22 -27.28 0.83 18.22
C SER A 22 -28.13 0.50 16.99
N SER A 23 -28.34 -0.79 16.73
CA SER A 23 -29.34 -1.28 15.78
C SER A 23 -30.72 -1.34 16.47
N PRO A 24 -31.80 -0.78 15.89
CA PRO A 24 -33.15 -1.05 16.34
C PRO A 24 -33.68 -2.36 15.74
N THR A 25 -34.52 -3.02 16.53
CA THR A 25 -35.21 -4.30 16.31
C THR A 25 -36.20 -4.27 15.14
N SER A 26 -36.23 -5.37 14.37
CA SER A 26 -37.21 -5.60 13.30
C SER A 26 -38.50 -6.23 13.86
N THR A 27 -39.62 -5.53 13.75
CA THR A 27 -40.97 -6.09 13.86
C THR A 27 -41.80 -5.54 12.70
N THR A 28 -42.39 -6.42 11.87
CA THR A 28 -43.79 -6.40 11.38
C THR A 28 -43.99 -7.34 10.17
N SER A 29 -44.68 -8.47 10.45
CA SER A 29 -45.81 -9.08 9.71
C SER A 29 -45.94 -8.98 8.17
N SER A 30 -45.81 -10.15 7.54
CA SER A 30 -46.72 -10.80 6.58
C SER A 30 -47.71 -9.97 5.74
N SER A 31 -47.70 -10.15 4.41
CA SER A 31 -48.77 -10.85 3.65
C SER A 31 -48.50 -10.91 2.13
N SER A 32 -49.08 -11.94 1.53
CA SER A 32 -49.02 -12.49 0.18
C SER A 32 -49.39 -11.57 -0.98
N SER A 33 -48.85 -11.83 -2.18
CA SER A 33 -49.61 -12.04 -3.44
C SER A 33 -48.67 -12.44 -4.57
N SER A 34 -48.95 -13.60 -5.18
CA SER A 34 -48.36 -14.05 -6.45
C SER A 34 -49.14 -13.47 -7.62
N ASP A 35 -48.40 -13.11 -8.67
CA ASP A 35 -48.76 -13.16 -10.10
C ASP A 35 -48.49 -11.84 -10.84
N SER A 36 -47.59 -11.94 -11.83
CA SER A 36 -47.71 -11.38 -13.18
C SER A 36 -46.33 -11.15 -13.81
N SER A 37 -46.13 -11.86 -14.92
CA SER A 37 -44.91 -11.86 -15.73
C SER A 37 -44.86 -10.62 -16.62
N HIS A 38 -43.96 -9.66 -16.39
CA HIS A 38 -43.34 -8.84 -17.45
C HIS A 38 -42.23 -7.91 -16.91
N ARG A 39 -41.20 -7.70 -17.75
CA ARG A 39 -40.08 -6.72 -17.64
C ARG A 39 -38.79 -7.17 -16.95
N LYS A 40 -38.13 -8.20 -17.49
CA LYS A 40 -36.68 -8.41 -17.30
C LYS A 40 -35.87 -7.83 -18.47
N THR A 41 -35.89 -6.52 -18.67
CA THR A 41 -34.97 -5.87 -19.65
C THR A 41 -34.42 -4.51 -19.23
N ASP A 42 -34.98 -3.83 -18.23
CA ASP A 42 -34.51 -2.48 -17.82
C ASP A 42 -33.40 -2.49 -16.76
N ASP A 43 -33.23 -3.58 -16.00
CA ASP A 43 -32.20 -3.65 -14.98
C ASP A 43 -30.78 -3.65 -15.58
N LYS A 44 -30.51 -4.33 -16.70
CA LYS A 44 -29.13 -4.35 -17.24
C LYS A 44 -28.64 -2.97 -17.70
N ALA A 45 -29.53 -2.11 -18.19
CA ALA A 45 -29.19 -0.76 -18.63
C ALA A 45 -29.00 0.19 -17.43
N SER A 46 -29.90 0.12 -16.45
CA SER A 46 -29.81 0.90 -15.21
C SER A 46 -28.61 0.49 -14.36
N TYR A 47 -28.33 -0.81 -14.22
CA TYR A 47 -27.12 -1.30 -13.55
C TYR A 47 -25.84 -0.84 -14.28
N LYS A 48 -25.79 -0.82 -15.62
CA LYS A 48 -24.63 -0.27 -16.35
C LYS A 48 -24.47 1.25 -16.21
N LYS A 49 -25.57 1.99 -15.99
CA LYS A 49 -25.57 3.45 -15.82
C LYS A 49 -25.23 3.88 -14.39
N SER A 50 -25.68 3.14 -13.38
CA SER A 50 -25.50 3.43 -11.95
C SER A 50 -24.30 2.72 -11.30
N ASN A 51 -23.84 1.57 -11.79
CA ASN A 51 -22.66 0.90 -11.23
C ASN A 51 -21.34 1.55 -11.67
N LYS A 52 -21.27 2.15 -12.86
CA LYS A 52 -20.07 2.88 -13.30
C LYS A 52 -19.62 3.97 -12.32
N PRO A 53 -20.49 4.87 -11.82
CA PRO A 53 -20.09 5.83 -10.80
C PRO A 53 -19.73 5.16 -9.46
N MET A 54 -20.38 4.06 -9.08
CA MET A 54 -20.03 3.32 -7.86
C MET A 54 -18.65 2.65 -7.94
N MET A 55 -18.33 2.01 -9.07
CA MET A 55 -17.03 1.38 -9.31
C MET A 55 -15.91 2.41 -9.36
N GLU A 56 -16.18 3.58 -9.95
CA GLU A 56 -15.22 4.69 -9.94
C GLU A 56 -15.00 5.23 -8.53
N LYS A 57 -16.05 5.34 -7.69
CA LYS A 57 -15.91 5.70 -6.27
C LYS A 57 -15.02 4.70 -5.53
N LYS A 58 -15.24 3.39 -5.72
CA LYS A 58 -14.39 2.33 -5.14
C LYS A 58 -12.94 2.42 -5.64
N ARG A 59 -12.73 2.66 -6.93
CA ARG A 59 -11.39 2.83 -7.51
C ARG A 59 -10.67 4.04 -6.90
N ARG A 60 -11.34 5.18 -6.77
CA ARG A 60 -10.78 6.39 -6.15
C ARG A 60 -10.43 6.19 -4.68
N ALA A 61 -11.29 5.50 -3.93
CA ALA A 61 -11.02 5.15 -2.54
C ALA A 61 -9.74 4.30 -2.43
N ARG A 62 -9.60 3.28 -3.28
CA ARG A 62 -8.37 2.47 -3.35
C ARG A 62 -7.13 3.31 -3.67
N ILE A 63 -7.20 4.21 -4.64
CA ILE A 63 -6.06 5.08 -5.00
C ILE A 63 -5.66 5.98 -3.84
N ASN A 64 -6.62 6.64 -3.18
CA ASN A 64 -6.33 7.51 -2.05
C ASN A 64 -5.74 6.71 -0.87
N PHE A 65 -6.27 5.51 -0.60
CA PHE A 65 -5.74 4.62 0.43
C PHE A 65 -4.28 4.22 0.15
N CYS A 66 -3.97 3.83 -1.09
CA CYS A 66 -2.60 3.52 -1.49
C CYS A 66 -1.68 4.74 -1.40
N LEU A 67 -2.14 5.94 -1.77
CA LEU A 67 -1.33 7.17 -1.65
C LEU A 67 -1.02 7.53 -0.19
N THR A 68 -1.98 7.37 0.71
CA THR A 68 -1.76 7.59 2.16
C THR A 68 -0.76 6.60 2.72
N GLN A 69 -0.89 5.30 2.39
CA GLN A 69 0.07 4.29 2.80
C GLN A 69 1.46 4.55 2.23
N LEU A 70 1.54 4.89 0.93
CA LEU A 70 2.80 5.19 0.25
C LEU A 70 3.54 6.34 0.96
N LYS A 71 2.83 7.43 1.26
CA LYS A 71 3.38 8.56 2.03
C LYS A 71 3.94 8.10 3.37
N SER A 72 3.18 7.32 4.14
CA SER A 72 3.63 6.83 5.46
C SER A 72 4.90 6.00 5.34
N LEU A 73 4.92 5.01 4.45
CA LEU A 73 6.06 4.12 4.26
C LEU A 73 7.32 4.87 3.82
N VAL A 74 7.18 5.82 2.89
CA VAL A 74 8.30 6.64 2.42
C VAL A 74 8.85 7.53 3.53
N LEU A 75 7.99 8.21 4.29
CA LEU A 75 8.43 9.05 5.41
C LEU A 75 9.10 8.25 6.53
N GLN A 76 8.57 7.06 6.84
CA GLN A 76 9.18 6.12 7.78
C GLN A 76 10.57 5.68 7.30
N ALA A 77 10.70 5.27 6.03
CA ALA A 77 11.98 4.87 5.44
C ALA A 77 13.01 6.01 5.42
N MET A 78 12.54 7.25 5.25
CA MET A 78 13.38 8.45 5.27
C MET A 78 13.60 9.04 6.67
N LYS A 79 13.05 8.43 7.73
CA LYS A 79 13.10 8.91 9.12
C LYS A 79 12.65 10.37 9.25
N LYS A 80 11.54 10.71 8.62
CA LYS A 80 11.02 12.08 8.56
C LYS A 80 9.67 12.20 9.28
N ASP A 81 9.47 13.30 10.01
CA ASP A 81 8.30 13.50 10.85
C ASP A 81 7.03 13.71 10.03
N ASN A 82 5.98 12.90 10.30
CA ASN A 82 4.73 12.96 9.55
C ASN A 82 3.99 14.32 9.67
N SER A 83 4.20 15.08 10.75
CA SER A 83 3.54 16.38 10.97
C SER A 83 3.92 17.41 9.91
N GLN A 84 5.20 17.44 9.52
CA GLN A 84 5.74 18.36 8.49
C GLN A 84 5.17 18.09 7.10
N TYR A 85 4.65 16.88 6.86
CA TYR A 85 4.15 16.44 5.57
C TYR A 85 2.64 16.26 5.55
N SER A 86 1.94 16.63 6.62
CA SER A 86 0.49 16.45 6.78
C SER A 86 -0.34 16.97 5.58
N LYS A 87 0.12 18.04 4.91
CA LYS A 87 -0.57 18.70 3.77
C LYS A 87 0.02 18.43 2.38
N LEU A 88 0.83 17.38 2.18
CA LEU A 88 1.38 17.08 0.85
C LEU A 88 0.29 16.91 -0.21
N GLU A 89 0.48 17.55 -1.37
CA GLU A 89 -0.36 17.31 -2.53
C GLU A 89 -0.07 15.92 -3.14
N LYS A 90 -0.98 15.43 -3.98
CA LYS A 90 -0.81 14.12 -4.62
C LYS A 90 0.45 14.06 -5.51
N ALA A 91 0.76 15.15 -6.18
CA ALA A 91 1.96 15.27 -7.01
C ALA A 91 3.23 15.18 -6.14
N ASP A 92 3.25 15.89 -5.01
CA ASP A 92 4.39 15.88 -4.09
C ASP A 92 4.64 14.50 -3.48
N ILE A 93 3.60 13.75 -3.11
CA ILE A 93 3.74 12.37 -2.61
C ILE A 93 4.45 11.51 -3.66
N LEU A 94 4.05 11.63 -4.94
CA LEU A 94 4.66 10.87 -6.02
C LEU A 94 6.10 11.32 -6.28
N GLU A 95 6.37 12.63 -6.29
CA GLU A 95 7.72 13.15 -6.49
C GLU A 95 8.68 12.72 -5.37
N LEU A 96 8.25 12.84 -4.11
CA LEU A 96 9.01 12.41 -2.94
C LEU A 96 9.34 10.92 -3.03
N THR A 97 8.36 10.10 -3.41
CA THR A 97 8.55 8.65 -3.59
C THR A 97 9.57 8.35 -4.68
N VAL A 98 9.46 8.99 -5.85
CA VAL A 98 10.40 8.78 -6.97
C VAL A 98 11.82 9.19 -6.56
N ARG A 99 11.95 10.31 -5.85
CA ARG A 99 13.24 10.78 -5.32
C ARG A 99 13.84 9.76 -4.34
N HIS A 100 13.03 9.22 -3.44
CA HIS A 100 13.45 8.19 -2.50
C HIS A 100 13.92 6.92 -3.22
N LEU A 101 13.15 6.41 -4.18
CA LEU A 101 13.48 5.20 -4.94
C LEU A 101 14.79 5.36 -5.73
N LYS A 102 14.99 6.51 -6.39
CA LYS A 102 16.27 6.83 -7.05
C LYS A 102 17.43 6.84 -6.06
N ASN A 103 17.20 7.34 -4.84
CA ASN A 103 18.22 7.34 -3.81
C ASN A 103 18.57 5.91 -3.36
N VAL A 104 17.57 5.08 -3.08
CA VAL A 104 17.74 3.67 -2.71
C VAL A 104 18.50 2.91 -3.79
N GLN A 105 18.14 3.08 -5.07
CA GLN A 105 18.83 2.44 -6.17
C GLN A 105 20.31 2.82 -6.25
N ARG A 106 20.66 4.11 -6.10
CA ARG A 106 22.06 4.55 -6.05
C ARG A 106 22.81 3.91 -4.89
N HIS A 107 22.22 3.89 -3.70
CA HIS A 107 22.84 3.29 -2.51
C HIS A 107 23.02 1.78 -2.70
N GLN A 108 22.06 1.06 -3.27
CA GLN A 108 22.18 -0.38 -3.52
C GLN A 108 23.29 -0.68 -4.53
N VAL A 109 23.35 0.05 -5.65
CA VAL A 109 24.42 -0.12 -6.66
C VAL A 109 25.79 0.12 -6.02
N HIS A 110 25.91 1.15 -5.16
CA HIS A 110 27.17 1.40 -4.45
C HIS A 110 27.43 0.31 -3.40
N SER A 111 26.42 -0.19 -2.70
CA SER A 111 26.55 -1.20 -1.64
C SER A 111 27.01 -2.56 -2.16
N ILE A 112 26.60 -2.94 -3.38
CA ILE A 112 27.09 -4.16 -4.05
C ILE A 112 28.59 -4.02 -4.37
N ASP A 113 29.04 -2.80 -4.68
CA ASP A 113 30.44 -2.49 -4.98
C ASP A 113 31.29 -2.22 -3.71
N GLN A 114 30.65 -1.84 -2.60
CA GLN A 114 31.31 -1.44 -1.34
C GLN A 114 31.61 -2.59 -0.38
N HIS A 115 31.07 -3.80 -0.59
CA HIS A 115 31.31 -4.93 0.31
C HIS A 115 32.00 -6.19 -0.28
N PRO A 116 32.96 -6.11 -1.22
CA PRO A 116 33.83 -7.25 -1.53
C PRO A 116 34.59 -7.73 -0.28
N ASP A 117 34.91 -6.80 0.63
CA ASP A 117 35.60 -7.12 1.89
C ASP A 117 34.79 -7.99 2.85
N ALA A 118 33.45 -7.95 2.85
CA ALA A 118 32.67 -8.80 3.76
C ALA A 118 32.74 -10.27 3.32
N VAL A 119 32.65 -10.51 2.01
CA VAL A 119 32.80 -11.84 1.43
C VAL A 119 34.24 -12.34 1.60
N ASN A 120 35.22 -11.47 1.37
CA ASN A 120 36.64 -11.81 1.54
C ASN A 120 36.99 -12.10 3.02
N LYS A 121 36.48 -11.31 3.97
CA LYS A 121 36.67 -11.56 5.42
C LYS A 121 36.01 -12.85 5.88
N TYR A 122 34.79 -13.14 5.41
CA TYR A 122 34.13 -14.42 5.67
C TYR A 122 34.96 -15.59 5.12
N ARG A 123 35.40 -15.49 3.86
CA ARG A 123 36.22 -16.52 3.20
C ARG A 123 37.56 -16.74 3.89
N ALA A 124 38.20 -15.67 4.36
CA ALA A 124 39.44 -15.75 5.12
C ALA A 124 39.24 -16.48 6.45
N GLY A 125 38.25 -16.08 7.27
CA GLY A 125 37.97 -16.75 8.55
C GLY A 125 37.52 -18.21 8.39
N PHE A 126 36.78 -18.52 7.32
CA PHE A 126 36.45 -19.90 6.97
C PHE A 126 37.70 -20.73 6.65
N ASN A 127 38.62 -20.20 5.84
CA ASN A 127 39.87 -20.89 5.52
C ASN A 127 40.75 -21.09 6.74
N GLU A 128 40.83 -20.09 7.62
CA GLU A 128 41.60 -20.18 8.86
C GLU A 128 41.07 -21.30 9.76
N CYS A 129 39.76 -21.38 9.95
CA CYS A 129 39.12 -22.49 10.67
C CYS A 129 39.36 -23.84 10.00
N ALA A 130 39.17 -23.94 8.68
CA ALA A 130 39.39 -25.17 7.93
C ALA A 130 40.84 -25.66 8.05
N ASN A 131 41.81 -24.75 7.96
CA ASN A 131 43.23 -25.06 8.12
C ASN A 131 43.56 -25.53 9.55
N GLU A 132 42.97 -24.92 10.57
CA GLU A 132 43.19 -25.34 11.96
C GLU A 132 42.63 -26.75 12.23
N VAL A 133 41.48 -27.10 11.65
CA VAL A 133 40.92 -28.45 11.72
C VAL A 133 41.83 -29.47 11.04
N VAL A 134 42.36 -29.15 9.86
CA VAL A 134 43.31 -30.03 9.14
C VAL A 134 44.59 -30.22 9.96
N LYS A 135 45.11 -29.16 10.57
CA LYS A 135 46.30 -29.22 11.43
C LYS A 135 46.06 -30.11 12.66
N TYR A 136 44.95 -29.92 13.37
CA TYR A 136 44.59 -30.73 14.54
C TYR A 136 44.43 -32.23 14.20
N LEU A 137 43.85 -32.53 13.04
CA LEU A 137 43.73 -33.90 12.54
C LEU A 137 45.06 -34.51 12.08
N GLY A 138 45.99 -33.69 11.57
CA GLY A 138 47.34 -34.13 11.19
C GLY A 138 48.25 -34.38 12.40
N GLU A 139 48.11 -33.57 13.45
CA GLU A 139 48.87 -33.71 14.70
C GLU A 139 48.43 -34.92 15.55
N SER A 140 47.21 -35.43 15.34
CA SER A 140 46.67 -36.60 16.05
C SER A 140 47.02 -37.96 15.40
N GLN A 141 47.80 -37.95 14.32
CA GLN A 141 48.27 -39.15 13.60
C GLN A 141 49.79 -39.40 13.72
N GLY A 142 50.49 -38.67 14.60
CA GLY A 142 51.92 -38.82 14.90
C GLY A 142 52.19 -39.18 16.37
#